data_AF-A0A835LAU8-F1
#
_entry.id   AF-A0A835LAU8-F1
#
_cell.length_a   1.000
_cell.length_b   1.000
_cell.length_c   1.000
_cell.angle_alpha   90.00
_cell.angle_beta   90.00
_cell.angle_gamma   90.00
#
_symmetry.space_group_name_H-M   'P 1'
#
loop_
_entity.id
_entity.type
_entity.pdbx_description
1 polymer ?
#
loop_
_entity_poly.entity_id
_entity_poly.type
_entity_poly.pdbx_seq_one_letter_code
_entity_poly.pdbx_strand_id
1 'polypeptide(L)' 'EVTDDSDGCGAKFTVLIVSDKFQGKPLLARHRLVNTVLQEELKSIHAFTQKTLTVEQWNAQKS' A
#
# COMPACT_ATOMS: atom_id res chain seq x y z
N GLU A 1 7.65 0.25 2.62
CA GLU A 1 8.25 -1.09 2.69
C GLU A 1 7.47 -2.01 1.75
N VAL A 2 8.16 -2.89 1.01
CA VAL A 2 7.56 -3.79 0.01
C VAL A 2 8.04 -5.20 0.31
N THR A 3 7.11 -6.14 0.43
CA THR A 3 7.35 -7.56 0.64
C THR A 3 6.81 -8.34 -0.56
N ASP A 4 7.60 -9.27 -1.10
CA ASP A 4 7.21 -10.20 -2.15
C ASP A 4 6.73 -11.51 -1.53
N ASP A 5 5.44 -11.83 -1.69
CA ASP A 5 4.78 -13.02 -1.13
C ASP A 5 4.47 -14.07 -2.22
N SER A 6 5.21 -14.07 -3.32
CA SER A 6 4.76 -14.71 -4.55
C SER A 6 4.82 -16.24 -4.63
N ASP A 7 5.25 -16.96 -3.58
CA ASP A 7 5.11 -18.43 -3.37
C ASP A 7 5.28 -19.32 -4.64
N GLY A 8 6.10 -18.88 -5.61
CA GLY A 8 6.35 -19.56 -6.88
C GLY A 8 5.52 -19.14 -8.12
N CYS A 9 4.49 -18.29 -7.99
CA CYS A 9 3.68 -17.79 -9.12
C CYS A 9 4.15 -16.43 -9.70
N GLY A 10 4.92 -15.68 -8.92
CA GLY A 10 5.36 -14.33 -9.27
C GLY A 10 4.26 -13.27 -9.08
N ALA A 11 4.68 -12.03 -8.84
CA ALA A 11 3.82 -10.84 -8.87
C ALA A 11 2.72 -10.74 -7.78
N LYS A 12 2.99 -11.21 -6.56
CA LYS A 12 2.19 -10.90 -5.36
C LYS A 12 2.99 -9.99 -4.42
N PHE A 13 2.48 -8.79 -4.19
CA PHE A 13 3.17 -7.79 -3.36
C PHE A 13 2.32 -7.37 -2.18
N THR A 14 2.95 -7.29 -1.01
CA THR A 14 2.40 -6.64 0.17
C THR A 14 3.21 -5.37 0.44
N VAL A 15 2.55 -4.21 0.40
CA VAL A 15 3.20 -2.91 0.51
C VAL A 15 2.68 -2.12 1.70
N LEU A 16 3.58 -1.69 2.56
CA LEU A 16 3.32 -0.70 3.60
C LEU A 16 3.71 0.69 3.09
N ILE A 17 2.74 1.59 3.06
CA ILE A 17 2.89 2.97 2.58
C ILE A 17 2.59 3.90 3.74
N VAL A 18 3.56 4.76 4.07
CA VAL A 18 3.44 5.79 5.10
C VAL A 18 3.48 7.15 4.42
N SER A 19 2.44 7.96 4.59
CA SER A 19 2.39 9.31 4.01
C SER A 19 1.44 10.24 4.80
N ASP A 20 1.82 11.51 4.87
CA ASP A 20 1.00 12.64 5.31
C ASP A 20 -0.26 12.84 4.45
N LYS A 21 -0.22 12.50 3.15
CA LYS A 21 -1.35 12.61 2.22
C LYS A 21 -2.57 11.77 2.61
N PHE A 22 -2.39 10.83 3.55
CA PHE A 22 -3.47 10.00 4.07
C PHE A 22 -4.23 10.64 5.24
N GLN A 23 -3.72 11.76 5.80
CA GLN A 23 -4.37 12.47 6.89
C GLN A 23 -5.77 12.96 6.48
N GLY A 24 -6.73 12.77 7.39
CA GLY A 24 -8.14 13.11 7.16
C GLY A 24 -8.86 12.30 6.05
N LYS A 25 -8.18 11.36 5.38
CA LYS A 25 -8.79 10.52 4.34
C LYS A 25 -9.24 9.17 4.90
N PRO A 26 -10.46 8.69 4.57
CA PRO A 26 -10.87 7.33 4.92
C PRO A 26 -10.04 6.30 4.14
N LEU A 27 -9.96 5.07 4.67
CA LEU A 27 -9.12 3.99 4.11
C LEU A 27 -9.36 3.77 2.61
N LEU A 28 -10.63 3.73 2.17
CA LEU A 28 -10.97 3.56 0.76
C LEU A 28 -10.42 4.68 -0.13
N ALA A 29 -10.44 5.93 0.34
CA ALA A 29 -9.89 7.06 -0.42
C ALA A 29 -8.36 6.99 -0.51
N ARG A 30 -7.68 6.52 0.54
CA ARG A 30 -6.24 6.24 0.51
C ARG A 30 -5.93 5.16 -0.51
N HIS A 31 -6.71 4.07 -0.51
CA HIS A 31 -6.52 2.96 -1.45
C HIS A 31 -6.74 3.40 -2.90
N ARG A 32 -7.78 4.19 -3.18
CA ARG A 32 -8.00 4.77 -4.50
C ARG A 32 -6.82 5.65 -4.94
N LEU A 33 -6.31 6.49 -4.04
CA LEU A 33 -5.17 7.36 -4.34
C LEU A 33 -3.93 6.54 -4.75
N VAL A 34 -3.61 5.48 -4.01
CA VAL A 34 -2.48 4.61 -4.36
C VAL A 34 -2.73 3.86 -5.66
N ASN A 35 -3.92 3.28 -5.85
CA ASN A 35 -4.25 2.52 -7.05
C ASN A 35 -4.26 3.40 -8.31
N THR A 36 -4.63 4.68 -8.20
CA THR A 36 -4.54 5.64 -9.31
C THR A 36 -3.08 5.91 -9.69
N VAL A 37 -2.19 6.04 -8.72
CA VAL A 37 -0.76 6.26 -8.97
C VAL A 37 -0.11 5.03 -9.58
N LEU A 38 -0.49 3.83 -9.13
CA LEU A 38 0.09 2.55 -9.57
C LEU A 38 -0.73 1.85 -10.67
N GLN A 39 -1.59 2.58 -11.36
CA GLN A 39 -2.61 1.98 -12.23
C GLN A 39 -1.98 1.14 -13.36
N GLU A 40 -0.85 1.58 -13.91
CA GLU A 40 -0.18 0.88 -15.02
C GLU A 40 0.54 -0.37 -14.52
N GLU A 41 1.21 -0.28 -13.38
CA GLU A 41 1.94 -1.37 -12.73
C GLU A 41 0.98 -2.48 -12.30
N LEU A 42 -0.18 -2.11 -11.73
CA LEU A 42 -1.22 -3.03 -11.27
C LEU A 42 -1.77 -3.93 -12.40
N LYS A 43 -1.64 -3.53 -13.68
CA LYS A 43 -2.02 -4.40 -14.82
C LYS A 43 -1.14 -5.64 -14.96
N SER A 44 0.10 -5.57 -14.47
CA SER A 44 1.08 -6.66 -14.51
C SER A 44 1.19 -7.43 -13.18
N ILE A 45 0.59 -6.91 -12.12
CA ILE A 45 0.64 -7.47 -10.77
C ILE A 45 -0.55 -8.41 -10.56
N HIS A 46 -0.28 -9.68 -10.25
CA HIS A 46 -1.34 -10.66 -10.00
C HIS A 46 -2.12 -10.35 -8.72
N ALA A 47 -1.41 -9.97 -7.66
CA ALA A 47 -2.02 -9.63 -6.38
C ALA A 47 -1.27 -8.48 -5.69
N PHE A 48 -2.02 -7.47 -5.25
CA PHE A 48 -1.48 -6.29 -4.57
C PHE A 48 -2.22 -6.03 -3.27
N THR A 49 -1.53 -6.23 -2.16
CA THR A 49 -2.00 -5.90 -0.82
C THR A 49 -1.32 -4.61 -0.37
N GLN A 50 -2.08 -3.66 0.15
CA GLN A 50 -1.52 -2.40 0.65
C GLN A 50 -2.02 -2.08 2.05
N LYS A 51 -1.10 -1.59 2.89
CA LYS A 51 -1.39 -1.00 4.20
C LYS A 51 -1.02 0.47 4.14
N THR A 52 -1.99 1.36 4.31
CA THR A 52 -1.81 2.82 4.20
C THR A 52 -1.92 3.49 5.57
N LEU A 53 -0.80 3.99 6.09
CA LEU A 53 -0.70 4.61 7.41
C LEU A 53 -0.28 6.08 7.30
N THR A 54 -0.82 6.93 8.19
CA THR A 54 -0.23 8.25 8.37
C THR A 54 1.10 8.14 9.11
N VAL A 55 1.93 9.18 9.03
CA VAL A 55 3.20 9.26 9.77
C VAL A 55 2.97 9.06 11.28
N GLU A 56 1.93 9.69 11.82
CA GLU A 56 1.53 9.55 13.23
C GLU A 56 1.13 8.10 13.57
N GLN A 57 0.31 7.47 12.74
CA GLN A 57 -0.12 6.08 12.93
C GLN A 57 1.07 5.10 12.89
N TRP A 58 2.05 5.37 12.02
CA TRP A 58 3.27 4.57 11.92
C TRP A 58 4.15 4.72 13.16
N ASN A 59 4.37 5.95 13.62
CA ASN A 59 5.16 6.22 14.82
C ASN A 59 4.51 5.59 16.07
N ALA A 60 3.18 5.65 16.18
CA ALA A 60 2.44 5.03 17.28
C ALA A 60 2.54 3.49 17.28
N GLN A 61 2.70 2.84 16.12
CA GLN A 61 2.90 1.38 16.03
C GLN A 61 4.34 0.93 16.31
N LYS A 62 5.31 1.84 16.24
CA LYS A 62 6.72 1.56 16.55
C LYS A 62 7.10 1.76 18.02
N SER A 63 6.20 2.34 18.80
CA SER A 63 6.39 2.61 20.23
C SER A 63 5.84 1.45 21.06
#